data_AF-A0A1G6WN31-F1
#
_entry.id   AF-A0A1G6WN31-F1
#
_cell.length_a   1.000
_cell.length_b   1.000
_cell.length_c   1.000
_cell.angle_alpha   90.00
_cell.angle_beta   90.00
_cell.angle_gamma   90.00
#
_symmetry.space_group_name_H-M   'P 1'
#
loop_
_entity.id
_entity.type
_entity.pdbx_description
1 polymer ?
#
loop_
_entity_poly.entity_id
_entity_poly.type
_entity_poly.pdbx_seq_one_letter_code
_entity_poly.pdbx_strand_id
1 'polypeptide(L)' 'MFPKSPAPDTTSQPEPSESLKANRYLMECLRLGLSIQECERQAEGTERLKEAFSCSPFYAKRAAEDPDYWNKLYGSRVNW' A
#
# COMPACT_ATOMS: atom_id res chain seq x y z
N MET A 1 -21.53 41.82 -16.09
CA MET A 1 -20.15 41.35 -15.91
C MET A 1 -20.16 40.36 -14.76
N PHE A 2 -20.08 39.06 -15.04
CA PHE A 2 -19.93 38.04 -13.99
C PHE A 2 -18.44 37.70 -13.85
N PRO A 3 -17.87 37.65 -12.63
CA PRO A 3 -16.49 37.27 -12.46
C PRO A 3 -16.31 35.81 -12.86
N LYS A 4 -15.33 35.59 -13.73
CA LYS A 4 -14.92 34.29 -14.24
C LYS A 4 -14.28 33.51 -13.08
N SER A 5 -14.94 32.46 -12.61
CA SER A 5 -14.33 31.53 -11.65
C SER A 5 -13.04 30.93 -12.24
N PRO A 6 -11.94 30.83 -11.47
CA PRO A 6 -10.75 30.15 -11.92
C PRO A 6 -11.06 28.65 -12.08
N ALA A 7 -10.53 28.06 -13.15
CA ALA A 7 -10.70 26.65 -13.47
C ALA A 7 -10.21 25.77 -12.31
N PRO A 8 -10.84 24.59 -12.07
CA PRO A 8 -10.38 23.67 -11.05
C PRO A 8 -8.97 23.18 -11.42
N ASP A 9 -8.08 23.24 -10.43
CA ASP A 9 -6.71 22.78 -10.50
C ASP A 9 -6.60 21.40 -11.15
N THR A 10 -5.61 21.28 -12.05
CA THR A 10 -5.12 20.01 -12.58
C THR A 10 -5.01 19.02 -11.43
N THR A 11 -5.90 18.04 -11.40
CA THR A 11 -5.81 16.90 -10.48
C THR A 11 -4.59 16.10 -10.90
N SER A 12 -3.41 16.51 -10.43
CA SER A 12 -2.22 15.66 -10.44
C SER A 12 -2.63 14.40 -9.69
N GLN A 13 -2.71 13.28 -10.40
CA GLN A 13 -2.84 12.01 -9.71
C GLN A 13 -1.63 11.91 -8.76
N PRO A 14 -1.86 11.65 -7.46
CA PRO A 14 -0.76 11.56 -6.51
C PRO A 14 0.21 10.49 -6.98
N GLU A 15 1.50 10.81 -7.10
CA GLU A 15 2.48 9.79 -7.46
C GLU A 15 2.66 8.78 -6.32
N PRO A 16 2.87 7.48 -6.62
CA PRO A 16 3.23 6.49 -5.61
C PRO A 16 4.51 6.87 -4.86
N SER A 17 4.55 6.62 -3.56
CA SER A 17 5.74 6.74 -2.72
C SER A 17 6.80 5.72 -3.13
N GLU A 18 8.07 5.95 -2.77
CA GLU A 18 9.15 4.99 -3.03
C GLU A 18 8.90 3.64 -2.34
N SER A 19 8.30 3.65 -1.15
CA SER A 19 7.90 2.45 -0.43
C SER A 19 6.83 1.66 -1.20
N LEU A 20 5.84 2.36 -1.77
CA LEU A 20 4.83 1.72 -2.61
C LEU A 20 5.44 1.20 -3.92
N LYS A 21 6.29 1.98 -4.59
CA LYS A 21 6.99 1.55 -5.82
C LYS A 21 7.83 0.29 -5.62
N ALA A 22 8.45 0.13 -4.44
CA ALA A 22 9.23 -1.05 -4.09
C ALA A 22 8.36 -2.30 -3.86
N ASN A 23 7.06 -2.13 -3.56
CA ASN A 23 6.14 -3.23 -3.29
C ASN A 23 5.42 -3.69 -4.57
N ARG A 24 5.95 -4.74 -5.21
CA ARG A 24 5.43 -5.27 -6.48
C ARG A 24 3.95 -5.66 -6.40
N TYR A 25 3.51 -6.26 -5.30
CA TYR A 25 2.13 -6.67 -5.11
C TYR A 25 1.18 -5.46 -5.09
N LEU A 26 1.52 -4.42 -4.32
CA LEU A 26 0.67 -3.22 -4.23
C LEU A 26 0.70 -2.37 -5.50
N MET A 27 1.83 -2.35 -6.22
CA MET A 27 1.90 -1.73 -7.56
C MET A 27 1.00 -2.47 -8.57
N GLU A 28 0.90 -3.80 -8.47
CA GLU A 28 -0.03 -4.57 -9.28
C GLU A 28 -1.49 -4.29 -8.88
N CYS A 29 -1.80 -4.20 -7.59
CA CYS A 29 -3.13 -3.79 -7.12
C CYS A 29 -3.51 -2.39 -7.63
N LEU A 30 -2.57 -1.43 -7.59
CA LEU A 30 -2.74 -0.10 -8.14
C LEU A 30 -3.04 -0.16 -9.65
N ARG A 31 -2.26 -0.94 -10.41
CA ARG A 31 -2.48 -1.16 -11.85
C ARG A 31 -3.84 -1.77 -12.15
N LEU A 32 -4.36 -2.60 -11.26
CA LEU A 32 -5.68 -3.25 -11.36
C LEU A 32 -6.85 -2.35 -10.90
N GLY A 33 -6.57 -1.13 -10.43
CA GLY A 33 -7.58 -0.11 -10.12
C GLY A 33 -7.81 0.15 -8.63
N LEU A 34 -6.98 -0.40 -7.74
CA LEU A 34 -6.99 0.01 -6.33
C LEU A 34 -6.50 1.47 -6.22
N SER A 35 -7.07 2.27 -5.31
CA SER A 35 -6.67 3.67 -5.20
C SER A 35 -5.25 3.80 -4.64
N ILE A 36 -4.51 4.83 -5.05
CA ILE A 36 -3.15 5.09 -4.55
C ILE A 36 -3.16 5.24 -3.03
N GLN A 37 -4.14 5.96 -2.47
CA GLN A 37 -4.28 6.12 -1.02
C GLN A 37 -4.45 4.78 -0.28
N GLU A 38 -5.21 3.85 -0.87
CA GLU A 38 -5.39 2.50 -0.31
C GLU A 38 -4.10 1.70 -0.38
N CYS A 39 -3.39 1.76 -1.51
CA CYS A 39 -2.10 1.10 -1.66
C CYS A 39 -1.04 1.66 -0.69
N GLU A 40 -0.97 2.98 -0.50
CA GLU A 40 -0.08 3.61 0.49
C GLU A 40 -0.41 3.15 1.91
N ARG A 41 -1.70 3.15 2.28
CA ARG A 41 -2.13 2.66 3.59
C ARG A 41 -1.73 1.20 3.81
N GLN A 42 -1.89 0.36 2.79
CA GLN A 42 -1.48 -1.05 2.85
C GLN A 42 0.04 -1.19 2.94
N ALA A 43 0.82 -0.37 2.22
CA ALA A 43 2.28 -0.39 2.27
C ALA A 43 2.77 -0.07 3.69
N GLU A 44 2.29 1.01 4.29
CA GLU A 44 2.62 1.37 5.67
C GLU A 44 2.15 0.29 6.66
N GLY A 45 0.93 -0.21 6.50
CA GLY A 45 0.37 -1.24 7.37
C GLY A 45 1.17 -2.53 7.33
N THR A 46 1.64 -2.92 6.14
CA THR A 46 2.48 -4.10 5.90
C THR A 46 3.83 -3.97 6.60
N GLU A 47 4.48 -2.80 6.54
CA GLU A 47 5.75 -2.58 7.25
C GLU A 47 5.59 -2.64 8.77
N ARG A 48 4.53 -2.02 9.32
CA ARG A 48 4.23 -2.14 10.77
C ARG A 48 3.99 -3.59 11.20
N LEU A 49 3.31 -4.36 10.34
CA LEU A 49 3.02 -5.77 10.59
C LEU A 49 4.30 -6.61 10.58
N LYS A 50 5.19 -6.33 9.64
CA LYS A 50 6.52 -6.95 9.58
C LYS A 50 7.36 -6.59 10.80
N GLU A 51 7.43 -5.32 11.19
CA GLU A 51 8.17 -4.89 12.39
C GLU A 51 7.68 -5.61 13.66
N ALA A 52 6.35 -5.71 13.83
CA ALA A 52 5.76 -6.31 15.02
C ALA A 52 5.93 -7.83 15.10
N PHE A 53 5.93 -8.55 13.96
CA PHE A 53 5.85 -10.02 13.96
C PHE A 53 7.07 -10.72 13.38
N SER A 54 8.00 -10.02 12.70
CA SER A 54 9.20 -10.63 12.13
C SER A 54 10.14 -11.26 13.17
N CYS A 55 10.04 -10.88 14.43
CA CYS A 55 10.79 -11.50 15.53
C CYS A 55 10.32 -12.92 15.86
N SER A 56 9.09 -13.29 15.46
CA SER A 56 8.56 -14.62 15.69
C SER A 56 9.01 -15.58 14.58
N PRO A 57 9.63 -16.73 14.93
CA PRO A 57 10.11 -17.69 13.94
C PRO A 57 9.03 -18.20 12.99
N PHE A 58 7.77 -18.26 13.46
CA PHE A 58 6.64 -18.69 12.65
C PHE A 58 6.38 -17.72 11.48
N TYR A 59 6.30 -16.41 11.77
CA TYR A 59 6.05 -15.41 10.74
C TYR A 59 7.28 -15.17 9.87
N ALA A 60 8.49 -15.19 10.46
CA ALA A 60 9.73 -15.06 9.72
C ALA A 60 9.91 -16.18 8.68
N LYS A 61 9.61 -17.43 9.06
CA LYS A 61 9.66 -18.58 8.13
C LYS A 61 8.68 -18.41 6.97
N ARG A 62 7.43 -18.01 7.27
CA ARG A 62 6.41 -17.79 6.22
C ARG A 62 6.75 -16.66 5.28
N ALA A 63 7.28 -15.55 5.81
CA ALA A 63 7.75 -14.43 5.00
C ALA A 63 8.96 -14.78 4.13
N ALA A 64 9.79 -15.74 4.55
CA ALA A 64 10.91 -16.23 3.74
C ALA A 64 10.43 -17.16 2.60
N GLU A 65 9.31 -17.87 2.78
CA GLU A 65 8.71 -18.74 1.78
C GLU A 65 7.87 -17.98 0.75
N ASP A 66 7.24 -16.87 1.15
CA ASP A 66 6.34 -16.06 0.31
C ASP A 66 6.69 -14.56 0.41
N PRO A 67 7.28 -13.95 -0.65
CA PRO A 67 7.63 -12.53 -0.66
C PRO A 67 6.46 -11.58 -0.43
N ASP A 68 5.23 -12.00 -0.76
CA ASP A 68 4.01 -11.20 -0.60
C ASP A 68 3.27 -11.54 0.70
N TYR A 69 3.87 -12.35 1.58
CA TYR A 69 3.23 -12.84 2.80
C TYR A 69 2.65 -11.73 3.66
N TRP A 70 3.42 -10.66 3.89
CA TRP A 70 2.99 -9.55 4.73
C TRP A 70 1.81 -8.79 4.13
N ASN A 71 1.79 -8.60 2.79
CA ASN A 71 0.67 -7.98 2.09
C ASN A 71 -0.60 -8.85 2.20
N LYS A 72 -0.47 -10.17 2.01
CA LYS A 72 -1.57 -11.13 2.15
C LYS A 72 -2.09 -11.19 3.58
N LEU A 73 -1.19 -11.17 4.56
CA LEU A 73 -1.53 -11.18 5.97
C LEU A 73 -2.29 -9.89 6.35
N TYR A 74 -1.80 -8.73 5.93
CA TYR A 74 -2.52 -7.46 6.13
C TYR A 74 -3.89 -7.46 5.43
N GLY A 75 -3.94 -7.90 4.17
CA GLY A 75 -5.17 -7.96 3.37
C GLY A 75 -6.19 -9.00 3.83
N SER A 76 -5.77 -10.02 4.58
CA SER A 76 -6.64 -11.08 5.09
C SER A 76 -7.65 -10.62 6.15
N ARG A 77 -7.62 -9.33 6.54
CA ARG A 77 -8.52 -8.72 7.54
C ARG A 77 -8.52 -9.48 8.87
N VAL A 78 -7.41 -10.11 9.25
CA VAL A 78 -7.25 -10.53 10.64
C VAL A 78 -7.30 -9.22 11.44
N ASN A 79 -8.43 -8.96 12.10
CA ASN A 79 -8.62 -7.80 12.96
C ASN A 79 -7.52 -7.85 14.02
N TRP A 80 -6.49 -7.02 13.85
CA TRP A 80 -5.43 -6.76 14.81
C TRP A 80 -5.63 -5.35 15.37
#